data_AF-A0A256F7I6-F1
#
_entry.id   AF-A0A256F7I6-F1
#
_cell.length_a   1.000
_cell.length_b   1.000
_cell.length_c   1.000
_cell.angle_alpha   90.00
_cell.angle_beta   90.00
_cell.angle_gamma   90.00
#
_symmetry.space_group_name_H-M   'P 1'
#
loop_
_entity.id
_entity.type
_entity.pdbx_description
1 polymer ?
#
loop_
_entity_poly.entity_id
_entity_poly.type
_entity_poly.pdbx_seq_one_letter_code
_entity_poly.pdbx_strand_id
1 'polypeptide(L)'
;MTQLAQEQQVTATDAALELIKELQAEYGPIMFHQSGGCCDGSSPMCYPQGDLLLSDADVKLGEIGGAPFYISGSQYEAWKHTELIIDVVPGRGGMFSLDNGREKRFLTRSKICSI
;
A
#
# COMPACT_ATOMS: atom_id res chain seq x y z
N MET A 1 2.86 -27.25 -13.13
CA MET A 1 3.63 -26.34 -12.26
C MET A 1 2.62 -25.38 -11.65
N THR A 2 2.03 -25.78 -10.52
CA THR A 2 0.95 -25.02 -9.88
C THR A 2 1.59 -23.91 -9.07
N GLN A 3 1.73 -22.74 -9.68
CA GLN A 3 2.07 -21.53 -8.94
C GLN A 3 0.93 -21.32 -7.95
N LEU A 4 1.23 -21.46 -6.65
CA LEU A 4 0.31 -21.10 -5.58
C LEU A 4 -0.05 -19.63 -5.84
N ALA A 5 -1.31 -19.37 -6.18
CA ALA A 5 -1.82 -18.02 -6.26
C ALA A 5 -1.67 -17.47 -4.84
N GLN A 6 -0.63 -16.68 -4.62
CA GLN A 6 -0.51 -15.86 -3.43
C GLN A 6 -1.77 -15.00 -3.44
N GLU A 7 -2.69 -15.27 -2.51
CA GLU A 7 -4.00 -14.61 -2.44
C GLU A 7 -3.72 -13.11 -2.38
N GLN A 8 -3.97 -12.40 -3.49
CA GLN A 8 -3.77 -10.97 -3.56
C GLN A 8 -4.87 -10.33 -2.73
N GLN A 9 -4.54 -9.98 -1.48
CA GLN A 9 -5.48 -9.37 -0.53
C GLN A 9 -5.54 -7.84 -0.68
N VAL A 10 -4.91 -7.29 -1.72
CA VAL A 10 -4.82 -5.87 -1.97
C VAL A 10 -5.06 -5.57 -3.45
N THR A 11 -5.86 -4.54 -3.71
CA THR A 11 -6.16 -4.02 -5.05
C THR A 11 -5.98 -2.50 -5.06
N ALA A 12 -5.99 -1.88 -6.23
CA ALA A 12 -5.87 -0.43 -6.37
C ALA A 12 -6.94 0.14 -7.31
N THR A 13 -7.41 1.36 -7.04
CA THR A 13 -8.28 2.11 -7.95
C THR A 13 -7.50 2.64 -9.16
N ASP A 14 -8.19 3.00 -10.24
CA ASP A 14 -7.54 3.58 -11.42
C ASP A 14 -6.71 4.83 -11.06
N ALA A 15 -7.25 5.70 -10.21
CA ALA A 15 -6.54 6.89 -9.72
C ALA A 15 -5.25 6.53 -8.95
N ALA A 16 -5.28 5.45 -8.16
CA ALA A 16 -4.08 4.95 -7.50
C ALA A 16 -3.07 4.37 -8.49
N LEU A 17 -3.52 3.64 -9.51
CA LEU A 17 -2.67 3.11 -10.57
C LEU A 17 -2.00 4.21 -11.40
N GLU A 18 -2.70 5.32 -11.66
CA GLU A 18 -2.14 6.49 -12.33
C GLU A 18 -1.02 7.12 -11.50
N LEU A 19 -1.27 7.36 -10.20
CA LEU A 19 -0.25 7.92 -9.31
C LEU A 19 0.95 6.99 -9.16
N ILE A 20 0.74 5.67 -9.08
CA ILE A 20 1.83 4.67 -9.05
C ILE A 20 2.70 4.80 -10.30
N LYS A 21 2.11 4.92 -11.49
CA LYS A 21 2.86 5.07 -12.74
C LYS A 21 3.67 6.37 -12.78
N GLU A 22 3.09 7.48 -12.31
CA GLU A 22 3.81 8.76 -12.20
C GLU A 22 5.03 8.64 -11.28
N LEU A 23 4.84 8.03 -10.10
CA LEU A 23 5.91 7.83 -9.13
C LEU A 23 7.00 6.88 -9.66
N GLN A 24 6.60 5.81 -10.35
CA GLN A 24 7.55 4.89 -10.96
C GLN A 24 8.35 5.51 -12.10
N ALA A 25 7.74 6.41 -12.88
CA ALA A 25 8.43 7.11 -13.95
C ALA A 25 9.51 8.08 -13.41
N GLU A 26 9.30 8.65 -12.23
CA GLU A 26 10.21 9.61 -11.60
C GLU A 26 11.28 8.96 -10.72
N TYR A 27 10.89 7.97 -9.91
CA TYR A 27 11.75 7.38 -8.88
C TYR A 27 12.20 5.94 -9.21
N GLY A 28 11.69 5.34 -10.29
CA GLY A 28 11.94 3.94 -10.62
C GLY A 28 11.07 2.97 -9.81
N PRO A 29 11.50 1.72 -9.57
CA PRO A 29 10.73 0.76 -8.80
C PRO A 29 10.39 1.29 -7.39
N ILE A 30 9.12 1.18 -7.00
CA ILE A 30 8.59 1.63 -5.71
C ILE A 30 7.98 0.47 -4.93
N MET A 31 7.76 0.65 -3.63
CA MET A 31 7.09 -0.28 -2.74
C MET A 31 6.14 0.45 -1.80
N PHE A 32 5.14 -0.28 -1.30
CA PHE A 32 4.20 0.22 -0.29
C PHE A 32 4.40 -0.49 1.04
N HIS A 33 4.21 0.25 2.13
CA HIS A 33 4.16 -0.31 3.48
C HIS A 33 3.00 0.29 4.27
N GLN A 34 2.15 -0.59 4.80
CA GLN A 34 1.09 -0.25 5.72
C GLN A 34 1.52 -0.63 7.14
N SER A 35 1.86 0.39 7.94
CA SER A 35 2.01 0.26 9.38
C SER A 35 0.77 0.81 10.08
N GLY A 36 0.39 0.22 11.21
CA GLY A 36 -0.71 0.73 12.06
C GLY A 36 -0.39 2.04 12.80
N GLY A 37 0.73 2.71 12.48
CA GLY A 37 1.30 3.82 13.25
C GLY A 37 0.98 5.23 12.74
N CYS A 38 0.29 5.39 11.59
CA CYS A 38 -0.20 6.71 11.17
C CYS A 38 -1.45 7.08 11.98
N CYS A 39 -1.66 8.36 12.32
CA CYS A 39 -2.74 8.84 13.20
C CYS A 39 -4.19 8.43 12.79
N ASP A 40 -4.36 7.87 11.59
CA ASP A 40 -5.62 7.34 11.05
C ASP A 40 -5.56 5.86 10.65
N GLY A 41 -4.40 5.19 10.79
CA GLY A 41 -4.14 3.78 10.43
C GLY A 41 -4.44 3.41 8.97
N SER A 42 -4.84 4.37 8.14
CA SER A 42 -5.47 4.16 6.84
C SER A 42 -4.66 4.73 5.68
N SER A 43 -3.54 5.41 5.95
CA SER A 43 -2.66 5.89 4.89
C SER A 43 -1.50 4.91 4.69
N PRO A 44 -1.38 4.23 3.53
CA PRO A 44 -0.21 3.44 3.22
C PRO A 44 0.92 4.39 2.82
N MET A 45 2.15 4.06 3.20
CA MET A 45 3.32 4.85 2.84
C MET A 45 3.98 4.26 1.58
N CYS A 46 4.41 5.13 0.66
CA CYS A 46 5.06 4.77 -0.59
C CYS A 46 6.54 5.17 -0.55
N TYR A 47 7.43 4.24 -0.87
CA TYR A 47 8.88 4.39 -0.83
C TYR A 47 9.54 3.86 -2.12
N PRO A 48 10.76 4.27 -2.48
CA PRO A 48 11.56 3.53 -3.45
C PRO A 48 11.77 2.09 -3.00
N GLN A 49 11.80 1.15 -3.94
CA GLN A 49 11.90 -0.27 -3.61
C GLN A 49 13.27 -0.58 -2.99
N GLY A 50 13.26 -1.06 -1.73
CA GLY A 50 14.47 -1.39 -0.98
C GLY A 50 14.92 -0.33 0.03
N ASP A 51 14.31 0.86 0.02
CA ASP A 51 14.66 1.94 0.96
C ASP A 51 14.09 1.70 2.37
N LEU A 52 12.94 1.04 2.47
CA LEU A 52 12.37 0.65 3.75
C LEU A 52 12.91 -0.71 4.19
N LEU A 53 13.54 -0.75 5.37
CA LEU A 53 13.92 -2.01 6.02
C LEU A 53 12.65 -2.71 6.55
N LEU A 54 12.28 -3.81 5.90
CA LEU A 54 11.23 -4.70 6.38
C LEU A 54 11.76 -5.59 7.51
N SER A 55 10.91 -5.83 8.50
CA SER A 55 11.14 -6.82 9.56
C SER A 55 10.66 -8.21 9.12
N ASP A 56 11.10 -9.26 9.83
CA ASP A 56 10.61 -10.64 9.61
C ASP A 56 9.10 -10.78 9.87
N ALA A 57 8.49 -9.83 10.58
CA ALA A 57 7.05 -9.82 10.85
C ALA A 57 6.25 -9.15 9.73
N ASP A 58 6.88 -8.47 8.77
CA ASP A 58 6.17 -7.83 7.66
C ASP A 58 5.70 -8.87 6.63
N VAL A 59 4.44 -8.74 6.21
CA VAL A 59 3.79 -9.68 5.29
C VAL A 59 3.56 -9.00 3.94
N LYS A 60 3.96 -9.65 2.85
CA LYS A 60 3.61 -9.20 1.49
C LYS A 60 2.17 -9.60 1.16
N LEU A 61 1.26 -8.61 1.11
CA LEU A 61 -0.15 -8.82 0.77
C LEU A 61 -0.41 -9.04 -0.71
N GLY A 62 0.46 -8.49 -1.57
CA GLY A 62 0.28 -8.55 -3.01
C GLY A 62 1.11 -7.51 -3.74
N GLU A 63 0.66 -7.17 -4.94
CA GLU A 63 1.33 -6.21 -5.83
C GLU A 63 0.27 -5.36 -6.55
N ILE A 64 0.45 -4.04 -6.53
CA ILE A 64 -0.45 -3.08 -7.18
C ILE A 64 0.33 -2.21 -8.16
N GLY A 65 -0.09 -2.16 -9.43
CA GLY A 65 0.62 -1.40 -10.46
C GLY A 65 2.11 -1.75 -10.60
N GLY A 66 2.48 -3.01 -10.33
CA GLY A 66 3.89 -3.46 -10.34
C GLY A 66 4.69 -3.12 -9.07
N ALA A 67 4.07 -2.52 -8.05
CA ALA A 67 4.69 -2.20 -6.78
C ALA A 67 4.27 -3.20 -5.68
N PRO A 68 5.20 -3.87 -4.99
CA PRO A 68 4.87 -4.78 -3.90
C PRO A 68 4.29 -4.02 -2.70
N PHE A 69 3.25 -4.59 -2.08
CA PHE A 69 2.60 -4.02 -0.91
C PHE A 69 2.83 -4.88 0.32
N TYR A 70 3.42 -4.28 1.35
CA TYR A 70 3.72 -4.92 2.63
C TYR A 70 2.84 -4.33 3.73
N ILE A 71 2.55 -5.15 4.74
CA ILE A 71 1.81 -4.75 5.94
C ILE A 71 2.53 -5.29 7.17
N SER A 72 2.54 -4.54 8.27
CA SER A 72 3.14 -5.04 9.52
C SER A 72 2.37 -6.24 10.07
N GLY A 73 3.06 -7.24 10.62
CA GLY A 73 2.42 -8.48 11.11
C GLY A 73 1.31 -8.25 12.14
N SER A 74 1.46 -7.26 13.02
CA SER A 74 0.40 -6.86 13.96
C SER A 74 -0.87 -6.36 13.25
N GLN A 75 -0.71 -5.63 12.14
CA GLN A 75 -1.81 -5.09 11.35
C GLN A 75 -2.39 -6.17 10.42
N TYR A 76 -1.53 -7.07 9.92
CA TYR A 76 -1.95 -8.25 9.19
C TYR A 76 -2.91 -9.09 10.01
N GLU A 77 -2.59 -9.42 11.27
CA GLU A 77 -3.47 -10.23 12.12
C GLU A 77 -4.87 -9.61 12.29
N ALA A 78 -4.96 -8.29 12.30
CA ALA A 78 -6.24 -7.59 12.37
C ALA A 78 -7.02 -7.62 11.04
N TRP A 79 -6.32 -7.61 9.89
CA TRP A 79 -6.92 -7.38 8.57
C TRP A 79 -6.79 -8.55 7.58
N LYS A 80 -6.22 -9.69 7.98
CA LYS A 80 -6.01 -10.89 7.15
C LYS A 80 -7.26 -11.49 6.53
N HIS A 81 -8.45 -11.08 6.98
CA HIS A 81 -9.75 -11.49 6.46
C HIS A 81 -10.45 -10.38 5.67
N THR A 82 -9.71 -9.35 5.26
CA THR A 82 -10.24 -8.15 4.62
C THR A 82 -9.50 -7.89 3.32
N GLU A 83 -10.24 -7.62 2.25
CA GLU A 83 -9.65 -7.10 1.02
C GLU A 83 -9.36 -5.60 1.19
N LEU A 84 -8.10 -5.23 0.99
CA LEU A 84 -7.66 -3.84 0.98
C LEU A 84 -7.78 -3.26 -0.42
N ILE A 85 -8.26 -2.02 -0.50
CA ILE A 85 -8.37 -1.25 -1.73
C ILE A 85 -7.57 0.02 -1.53
N ILE A 86 -6.50 0.18 -2.29
CA ILE A 86 -5.68 1.39 -2.28
C ILE A 86 -6.27 2.39 -3.25
N ASP A 87 -6.64 3.54 -2.71
CA ASP A 87 -7.24 4.66 -3.42
C ASP A 87 -6.37 5.91 -3.29
N VAL A 88 -6.71 6.96 -4.04
CA VAL A 88 -6.06 8.27 -3.94
C VAL A 88 -7.11 9.34 -3.67
N VAL A 89 -6.83 10.18 -2.69
CA VAL A 89 -7.69 11.31 -2.33
C VAL A 89 -6.90 12.61 -2.33
N PRO A 90 -7.54 13.77 -2.57
CA PRO A 90 -6.90 15.06 -2.38
C PRO A 90 -6.40 15.20 -0.94
N GLY A 91 -5.18 15.70 -0.77
CA GLY A 91 -4.58 15.88 0.54
C GLY A 91 -3.07 15.81 0.53
N ARG A 92 -2.47 16.16 1.65
CA ARG A 92 -1.02 16.07 1.81
C ARG A 92 -0.64 14.63 2.18
N GLY A 93 0.27 14.05 1.40
CA GLY A 93 0.88 12.76 1.71
C GLY A 93 1.61 12.73 3.05
N GLY A 94 1.91 11.52 3.53
CA GLY A 94 2.76 11.34 4.72
C GLY A 94 4.12 11.98 4.50
N MET A 95 4.72 12.58 5.54
CA MET A 95 5.95 13.37 5.43
C MET A 95 7.10 12.65 4.70
N PHE A 96 7.15 11.31 4.81
CA PHE A 96 8.17 10.43 4.24
C PHE A 96 7.69 9.64 3.02
N SER A 97 6.48 9.90 2.53
CA SER A 97 5.88 9.20 1.39
C SER A 97 6.19 9.94 0.10
N LEU A 98 6.42 9.22 -1.00
CA LEU A 98 6.73 9.82 -2.30
C LEU A 98 5.59 10.67 -2.89
N ASP A 99 4.35 10.52 -2.40
CA ASP A 99 3.20 11.35 -2.76
C ASP A 99 3.17 12.71 -2.03
N ASN A 100 4.07 12.95 -1.07
CA ASN A 100 4.15 14.24 -0.39
C ASN A 100 4.51 15.37 -1.38
N GLY A 101 3.78 16.48 -1.30
CA GLY A 101 3.96 17.63 -2.21
C GLY A 101 3.19 17.55 -3.53
N ARG A 102 2.41 16.48 -3.78
CA ARG A 102 1.58 16.32 -4.99
C ARG A 102 0.10 16.69 -4.81
N GLU A 103 -0.27 17.20 -3.63
CA GLU A 103 -1.66 17.49 -3.23
C GLU A 103 -2.64 16.30 -3.36
N LYS A 104 -2.09 15.09 -3.52
CA LYS A 104 -2.76 13.80 -3.55
C LYS A 104 -2.07 12.90 -2.55
N ARG A 105 -2.84 12.05 -1.87
CA ARG A 105 -2.30 11.02 -0.96
C ARG A 105 -2.95 9.67 -1.19
N PHE A 106 -2.22 8.61 -0.92
CA PHE A 106 -2.80 7.27 -0.89
C PHE A 106 -3.70 7.09 0.34
N LEU A 107 -4.74 6.27 0.16
CA LEU A 107 -5.71 5.91 1.19
C LEU A 107 -6.05 4.42 1.05
N THR A 108 -5.78 3.67 2.11
CA THR A 108 -6.24 2.29 2.28
C THR A 108 -7.69 2.30 2.72
N ARG A 109 -8.56 1.78 1.86
CA ARG A 109 -9.95 1.44 2.17
C ARG A 109 -10.05 -0.05 2.43
N SER A 110 -10.98 -0.43 3.28
CA SER A 110 -11.34 -1.83 3.50
C SER A 110 -12.80 -2.05 3.15
N LYS A 111 -13.09 -3.19 2.50
CA LYS A 111 -14.46 -3.71 2.49
C LYS A 111 -14.66 -4.52 3.76
N ILE A 112 -15.12 -3.87 4.82
CA ILE A 112 -15.66 -4.60 5.97
C ILE A 112 -17.04 -5.07 5.56
N CYS A 113 -17.26 -6.38 5.47
CA CYS A 113 -18.63 -6.92 5.42
C CYS A 113 -19.36 -6.42 6.66
N SER A 114 -20.33 -5.52 6.48
CA SER A 114 -21.29 -5.22 7.53
C SER A 114 -22.04 -6.51 7.87
N ILE A 115 -21.90 -6.97 9.11
CA ILE A 115 -22.82 -7.92 9.74
C ILE A 115 -24.20 -7.28 9.93
#